data_AF-A0A434MHK6-F1
#
_entry.id   AF-A0A434MHK6-F1
#
_cell.length_a   1.000
_cell.length_b   1.000
_cell.length_c   1.000
_cell.angle_alpha   90.00
_cell.angle_beta   90.00
_cell.angle_gamma   90.00
#
_symmetry.space_group_name_H-M   'P 1'
#
loop_
_entity.id
_entity.type
_entity.pdbx_description
1 polymer ?
#
loop_
_entity_poly.entity_id
_entity_poly.type
_entity_poly.pdbx_seq_one_letter_code
_entity_poly.pdbx_strand_id
1 'polypeptide(L)'
;MSNSVTIRVPARLHLGFLDLNGDTGRRFGSVGLPLSEPETIVTLSRSSETIVEGTESRRAGEHLSTLCSHLGIRGQHRLVVEQSIPSHAGLGSGTQIALAVASALRTLHK
;
A
#
# COMPACT_ATOMS: atom_id res chain seq x y z
N MET A 1 -21.50 3.63 9.08
CA MET A 1 -20.18 3.58 8.40
C MET A 1 -19.37 2.45 9.02
N SER A 2 -18.54 1.75 8.25
CA SER A 2 -17.66 0.71 8.81
C SER A 2 -16.69 1.31 9.83
N ASN A 3 -16.44 0.60 10.93
CA ASN A 3 -15.43 0.97 11.92
C ASN A 3 -14.03 0.40 11.61
N SER A 4 -13.95 -0.52 10.62
CA SER A 4 -12.72 -1.24 10.25
C SER A 4 -12.78 -1.69 8.78
N VAL A 5 -11.67 -1.55 8.06
CA VAL A 5 -11.51 -1.97 6.67
C VAL A 5 -10.26 -2.83 6.55
N THR A 6 -10.39 -4.00 5.93
CA THR A 6 -9.26 -4.85 5.56
C THR A 6 -9.04 -4.78 4.05
N ILE A 7 -7.80 -4.55 3.64
CA ILE A 7 -7.37 -4.50 2.24
C ILE A 7 -6.31 -5.57 2.01
N ARG A 8 -6.44 -6.31 0.91
CA ARG A 8 -5.46 -7.27 0.40
C ARG A 8 -4.93 -6.76 -0.93
N VAL A 9 -3.61 -6.73 -1.08
CA VAL A 9 -2.96 -6.30 -2.32
C VAL A 9 -1.94 -7.36 -2.75
N PRO A 10 -2.04 -7.88 -3.98
CA PRO A 10 -1.15 -8.95 -4.44
C PRO A 10 0.26 -8.45 -4.75
N ALA A 11 1.25 -9.34 -4.64
CA ALA A 11 2.57 -9.13 -5.25
C ALA A 11 2.45 -8.93 -6.76
N ARG A 12 3.46 -8.28 -7.36
CA ARG A 12 3.51 -8.05 -8.80
C ARG A 12 4.90 -8.28 -9.34
N LEU A 13 4.99 -9.07 -10.41
CA LEU A 13 6.19 -9.15 -11.24
C LEU A 13 6.20 -7.99 -12.23
N HIS A 14 7.35 -7.32 -12.35
CA HIS A 14 7.59 -6.29 -13.35
C HIS A 14 8.31 -6.89 -14.55
N LEU A 15 7.65 -6.95 -15.71
CA LEU A 15 8.14 -7.65 -16.92
C LEU A 15 9.04 -6.76 -17.80
N GLY A 16 9.84 -5.89 -17.16
CA GLY A 16 10.75 -4.98 -17.86
C GLY A 16 10.06 -3.72 -18.40
N PHE A 17 10.87 -2.87 -19.04
CA PHE A 17 10.43 -1.62 -19.65
C PHE A 17 10.18 -1.82 -21.15
N LEU A 18 9.17 -1.12 -21.68
CA LEU A 18 8.79 -1.17 -23.09
C LEU A 18 9.75 -0.35 -23.97
N ASP A 19 10.12 0.86 -23.54
CA ASP A 19 11.04 1.72 -24.28
C ASP A 19 11.92 2.53 -23.32
N LEU A 20 13.20 2.17 -23.21
CA LEU A 20 14.14 2.88 -22.34
C LEU A 20 14.64 4.21 -22.92
N ASN A 21 14.71 4.31 -24.24
CA ASN A 21 15.31 5.45 -24.94
C ASN A 21 14.27 6.53 -25.29
N GLY A 22 13.00 6.13 -25.42
CA GLY A 22 11.91 7.00 -25.86
C GLY A 22 11.79 7.08 -27.38
N ASP A 23 12.41 6.15 -28.12
CA ASP A 23 12.43 6.10 -29.59
C ASP A 23 11.02 5.86 -30.18
N THR A 24 10.09 5.33 -29.36
CA THR A 24 8.69 5.08 -29.71
C THR A 24 7.76 6.25 -29.38
N GLY A 25 8.31 7.39 -28.95
CA GLY A 25 7.57 8.62 -28.64
C GLY A 25 7.09 8.72 -27.19
N ARG A 26 7.33 7.70 -26.36
CA ARG A 26 7.13 7.75 -24.90
C ARG A 26 8.27 7.02 -24.21
N ARG A 27 8.87 7.66 -23.20
CA ARG A 27 9.91 7.03 -22.39
C ARG A 27 9.29 6.15 -21.31
N PHE A 28 9.91 5.00 -21.08
CA PHE A 28 9.48 3.94 -20.18
C PHE A 28 8.16 3.28 -20.61
N GLY A 29 7.28 2.99 -19.66
CA GLY A 29 6.18 2.05 -19.82
C GLY A 29 6.63 0.64 -19.43
N SER A 30 5.74 -0.09 -18.77
CA SER A 30 6.02 -1.46 -18.35
C SER A 30 4.74 -2.26 -18.19
N VAL A 31 4.89 -3.57 -18.14
CA VAL A 31 3.81 -4.51 -17.87
C VAL A 31 4.02 -5.12 -16.49
N GLY A 32 2.98 -5.11 -15.67
CA GLY A 32 2.95 -5.77 -14.38
C GLY A 32 2.03 -6.99 -14.43
N LEU A 33 2.49 -8.12 -13.90
CA LEU A 33 1.66 -9.31 -13.69
C LEU A 33 1.38 -9.47 -12.19
N PRO A 34 0.13 -9.31 -11.73
CA PRO A 34 -0.23 -9.63 -10.35
C PRO A 34 -0.11 -11.14 -10.10
N LEU A 35 0.31 -11.51 -8.90
CA LEU A 35 0.43 -12.89 -8.45
C LEU A 35 -0.69 -13.21 -7.45
N SER A 36 -1.09 -14.47 -7.36
CA SER A 36 -2.03 -14.90 -6.32
C SER A 36 -1.41 -14.79 -4.92
N GLU A 37 -0.10 -15.04 -4.80
CA GLU A 37 0.67 -14.95 -3.56
C GLU A 37 2.15 -14.57 -3.88
N PRO A 38 2.90 -13.98 -2.94
CA PRO A 38 2.46 -13.48 -1.62
C PRO A 38 1.63 -12.19 -1.73
N GLU A 39 0.93 -11.83 -0.66
CA GLU A 39 0.11 -10.62 -0.58
C GLU A 39 0.54 -9.71 0.59
N THR A 40 0.18 -8.44 0.51
CA THR A 40 0.17 -7.52 1.67
C THR A 40 -1.27 -7.39 2.16
N ILE A 41 -1.49 -7.63 3.44
CA ILE A 41 -2.80 -7.57 4.08
C ILE A 41 -2.74 -6.55 5.22
N VAL A 42 -3.58 -5.52 5.13
CA VAL A 42 -3.67 -4.46 6.14
C VAL A 42 -5.10 -4.30 6.62
N THR A 43 -5.26 -4.13 7.94
CA THR A 43 -6.54 -3.80 8.56
C THR A 43 -6.42 -2.43 9.23
N LEU A 44 -7.30 -1.49 8.86
CA LEU A 44 -7.35 -0.14 9.40
C LEU A 44 -8.70 0.10 10.08
N SER A 45 -8.67 0.51 11.34
CA SER A 45 -9.87 0.89 12.10
C SER A 45 -9.72 2.26 12.75
N ARG A 46 -10.85 2.88 13.12
CA ARG A 46 -10.83 4.08 13.97
C ARG A 46 -10.42 3.68 15.39
N SER A 47 -9.65 4.56 16.04
CA SER A 47 -9.11 4.34 17.38
C SER A 47 -9.10 5.65 18.16
N SER A 48 -8.89 5.59 19.48
CA SER A 48 -8.64 6.77 20.32
C SER A 48 -7.20 7.28 20.18
N GLU A 49 -6.28 6.40 19.80
CA GLU A 49 -4.85 6.68 19.61
C GLU A 49 -4.36 6.02 18.32
N THR A 50 -3.37 6.63 17.66
CA THR A 50 -2.75 6.01 16.48
C THR A 50 -1.79 4.92 16.91
N ILE A 51 -2.10 3.69 16.52
CA ILE A 51 -1.32 2.49 16.82
C ILE A 51 -1.02 1.80 15.50
N VAL A 52 0.26 1.50 15.24
CA VAL A 52 0.69 0.79 14.03
C VAL A 52 1.51 -0.42 14.42
N GLU A 53 1.05 -1.61 14.04
CA GLU A 53 1.63 -2.89 14.44
C GLU A 53 1.70 -3.89 13.28
N GLY A 54 2.45 -4.97 13.48
CA GLY A 54 2.65 -6.02 12.48
C GLY A 54 3.90 -5.81 11.63
N THR A 55 3.97 -6.53 10.50
CA THR A 55 5.14 -6.49 9.60
C THR A 55 5.23 -5.16 8.85
N GLU A 56 6.45 -4.65 8.59
CA GLU A 56 6.62 -3.34 7.92
C GLU A 56 5.87 -2.16 8.59
N SER A 57 5.55 -2.26 9.89
CA SER A 57 4.71 -1.29 10.63
C SER A 57 5.23 0.15 10.54
N ARG A 58 6.55 0.36 10.59
CA ARG A 58 7.17 1.67 10.42
C ARG A 58 6.78 2.31 9.09
N ARG A 59 6.93 1.57 7.98
CA ARG A 59 6.62 2.06 6.62
C ARG A 59 5.12 2.28 6.44
N ALA A 60 4.29 1.39 6.98
CA ALA A 60 2.85 1.54 6.96
C ALA A 60 2.40 2.81 7.71
N GLY A 61 3.00 3.08 8.88
CA GLY A 61 2.75 4.27 9.68
C GLY A 61 3.20 5.56 9.01
N GLU A 62 4.34 5.55 8.32
CA GLU A 62 4.81 6.68 7.49
C GLU A 62 3.80 7.02 6.38
N HIS A 63 3.28 6.01 5.67
CA HIS A 63 2.23 6.20 4.66
C HIS A 63 0.94 6.73 5.27
N LEU A 64 0.48 6.14 6.38
CA LEU A 64 -0.74 6.58 7.07
C LEU A 64 -0.65 8.04 7.51
N SER A 65 0.45 8.42 8.18
CA SER A 65 0.69 9.79 8.63
C SER A 65 0.74 10.78 7.46
N THR A 66 1.48 10.44 6.41
CA THR A 66 1.60 11.27 5.20
C THR A 66 0.24 11.49 4.55
N LEU A 67 -0.56 10.44 4.41
CA LEU A 67 -1.88 10.51 3.78
C LEU A 67 -2.90 11.26 4.64
N CYS A 68 -2.92 11.03 5.95
CA CYS A 68 -3.79 11.80 6.86
C CYS A 68 -3.48 13.30 6.78
N SER A 69 -2.19 13.66 6.74
CA SER A 69 -1.75 15.05 6.54
C SER A 69 -2.21 15.61 5.20
N HIS A 70 -1.94 14.91 4.09
CA HIS A 70 -2.31 15.36 2.74
C HIS A 70 -3.82 15.48 2.53
N LEU A 71 -4.62 14.61 3.15
CA LEU A 71 -6.07 14.56 2.98
C LEU A 71 -6.82 15.39 4.04
N GLY A 72 -6.11 16.00 4.99
CA GLY A 72 -6.72 16.75 6.09
C GLY A 72 -7.56 15.88 7.04
N ILE A 73 -7.28 14.57 7.13
CA ILE A 73 -8.03 13.64 7.99
C ILE A 73 -7.55 13.84 9.42
N ARG A 74 -8.42 14.41 10.25
CA ARG A 74 -8.21 14.59 11.69
C ARG A 74 -8.89 13.44 12.43
N GLY A 75 -8.13 12.39 12.71
CA GLY A 75 -8.60 11.20 13.40
C GLY A 75 -7.43 10.30 13.77
N GLN A 76 -7.66 9.39 14.72
CA GLN A 76 -6.67 8.42 15.17
C GLN A 76 -7.09 7.03 14.68
N HIS A 77 -6.10 6.17 14.38
CA HIS A 77 -6.35 4.90 13.71
C HIS A 77 -5.49 3.78 14.27
N ARG A 78 -6.06 2.57 14.31
CA ARG A 78 -5.28 1.36 14.52
C ARG A 78 -5.04 0.71 13.17
N LEU A 79 -3.77 0.61 12.78
CA LEU A 79 -3.32 -0.02 11.55
C LEU A 79 -2.53 -1.29 11.88
N VAL A 80 -3.04 -2.43 11.43
CA VAL A 80 -2.40 -3.73 11.56
C VAL A 80 -1.93 -4.20 10.20
N VAL A 81 -0.66 -4.55 10.07
CA VAL A 81 -0.14 -5.23 8.88
C VAL A 81 0.03 -6.71 9.19
N GLU A 82 -1.00 -7.48 8.84
CA GLU A 82 -1.08 -8.92 9.12
C GLU A 82 -0.04 -9.71 8.31
N GLN A 83 0.15 -9.32 7.05
CA GLN A 83 1.09 -9.95 6.13
C GLN A 83 1.70 -8.89 5.22
N SER A 84 2.97 -9.07 4.84
CA SER A 84 3.65 -8.22 3.86
C SER A 84 4.37 -9.03 2.80
N ILE A 85 4.37 -8.51 1.57
CA ILE A 85 5.21 -9.03 0.48
C ILE A 85 6.69 -8.83 0.85
N PRO A 86 7.56 -9.84 0.65
CA PRO A 86 8.98 -9.74 0.97
C PRO A 86 9.66 -8.51 0.34
N SER A 87 10.37 -7.76 1.17
CA SER A 87 11.12 -6.59 0.72
C SER A 87 12.30 -6.97 -0.16
N HIS A 88 12.56 -6.12 -1.16
CA HIS A 88 13.68 -6.27 -2.10
C HIS A 88 13.71 -7.57 -2.91
N ALA A 89 12.58 -8.28 -3.04
CA ALA A 89 12.46 -9.51 -3.82
C ALA A 89 12.01 -9.30 -5.28
N GLY A 90 11.95 -8.05 -5.77
CA GLY A 90 11.42 -7.75 -7.11
C GLY A 90 9.89 -7.87 -7.24
N LEU A 91 9.17 -8.00 -6.12
CA LEU A 91 7.72 -8.24 -6.07
C LEU A 91 6.86 -6.98 -5.83
N GLY A 92 7.47 -5.79 -5.86
CA GLY A 92 6.76 -4.51 -5.73
C GLY A 92 6.28 -4.16 -4.32
N SER A 93 6.83 -4.76 -3.26
CA SER A 93 6.34 -4.63 -1.87
C SER A 93 6.12 -3.17 -1.42
N GLY A 94 7.05 -2.27 -1.74
CA GLY A 94 6.97 -0.86 -1.36
C GLY A 94 5.77 -0.12 -1.97
N THR A 95 5.42 -0.40 -3.23
CA THR A 95 4.22 0.19 -3.85
C THR A 95 2.96 -0.43 -3.26
N GLN A 96 2.94 -1.74 -3.04
CA GLN A 96 1.74 -2.43 -2.58
C GLN A 96 1.35 -2.05 -1.16
N ILE A 97 2.30 -1.86 -0.24
CA ILE A 97 1.96 -1.39 1.11
C ILE A 97 1.41 0.05 1.11
N ALA A 98 1.97 0.93 0.27
CA ALA A 98 1.47 2.30 0.12
C ALA A 98 0.02 2.30 -0.41
N LEU A 99 -0.26 1.52 -1.45
CA LEU A 99 -1.60 1.38 -2.03
C LEU A 99 -2.59 0.72 -1.07
N ALA A 100 -2.16 -0.27 -0.30
CA ALA A 100 -2.99 -0.93 0.71
C ALA A 100 -3.44 0.07 1.79
N VAL A 101 -2.51 0.84 2.36
CA VAL A 101 -2.81 1.86 3.38
C VAL A 101 -3.67 2.98 2.81
N ALA A 102 -3.36 3.47 1.60
CA ALA A 102 -4.17 4.49 0.93
C ALA A 102 -5.61 4.03 0.69
N SER A 103 -5.79 2.82 0.17
CA SER A 103 -7.10 2.24 -0.10
C SER A 103 -7.90 2.04 1.20
N ALA A 104 -7.24 1.55 2.27
CA ALA A 104 -7.88 1.35 3.56
C ALA A 104 -8.35 2.69 4.15
N LEU A 105 -7.50 3.72 4.13
CA LEU A 105 -7.81 5.04 4.67
C LEU A 105 -8.96 5.72 3.89
N ARG A 106 -8.91 5.70 2.55
CA ARG A 106 -9.96 6.28 1.69
C ARG A 106 -11.28 5.50 1.76
N THR A 107 -11.23 4.20 2.03
CA THR A 107 -12.45 3.40 2.22
C THR A 107 -13.08 3.67 3.58
N LEU A 108 -12.27 3.82 4.63
CA LEU A 108 -12.72 4.12 5.99
C LEU A 108 -13.29 5.55 6.10
N HIS A 109 -12.68 6.50 5.39
CA HIS A 109 -13.07 7.92 5.31
C HIS A 109 -13.50 8.27 3.88
N LYS A 110 -14.78 8.02 3.56
CA LYS A 110 -15.38 8.39 2.27
C LYS A 110 -15.35 9.91 2.07
#